data_AF-A0A948NDL2-F1
#
_entry.id   AF-A0A948NDL2-F1
#
_cell.length_a   1.000
_cell.length_b   1.000
_cell.length_c   1.000
_cell.angle_alpha   90.00
_cell.angle_beta   90.00
_cell.angle_gamma   90.00
#
_symmetry.space_group_name_H-M   'P 1'
#
loop_
_entity.id
_entity.type
_entity.pdbx_description
1 polymer ?
#
loop_
_entity_poly.entity_id
_entity_poly.type
_entity_poly.pdbx_seq_one_letter_code
_entity_poly.pdbx_strand_id
1 'polypeptide(L)'
;MESSHCALPERISLNYHLFHRAQAPHDLRHLILDISRAAKYVSYAIQTSESGLAGGTNISGEDQLKLDVLSDDIFRQHLCESELVSCYSSEEQEEVIELSKNAPYSVVFDPLDGSSLVEANFAIGSIVGIYEGDTILGRKPSEQVAALYVLYGPRTTLIYSTGKGVHEFILNDVGEFILLREFLGIADDAKNYSPGNLRALKDNKGYKSVMQEWLDSELTLRYSGCM
;
A
#
# COMPACT_ATOMS: atom_id res chain seq x y z
N MET A 1 8.87 -41.96 -19.30
CA MET A 1 9.52 -40.71 -18.90
C MET A 1 8.49 -39.91 -18.15
N GLU A 2 8.48 -40.04 -16.82
CA GLU A 2 7.69 -39.14 -15.98
C GLU A 2 8.26 -37.74 -16.17
N SER A 3 7.40 -36.81 -16.57
CA SER A 3 7.76 -35.41 -16.74
C SER A 3 8.30 -34.88 -15.41
N SER A 4 9.56 -34.46 -15.39
CA SER A 4 10.22 -33.79 -14.27
C SER A 4 9.66 -32.37 -14.08
N HIS A 5 8.35 -32.25 -13.85
CA HIS A 5 7.73 -30.97 -13.55
C HIS A 5 8.02 -30.63 -12.08
N CYS A 6 8.57 -29.43 -11.85
CA CYS A 6 8.68 -28.84 -10.53
C CYS A 6 7.26 -28.80 -9.92
N ALA A 7 7.08 -29.43 -8.75
CA ALA A 7 5.80 -29.43 -8.06
C ALA A 7 5.39 -27.98 -7.75
N LEU A 8 4.08 -27.72 -7.77
CA LEU A 8 3.56 -26.41 -7.34
C LEU A 8 4.07 -26.09 -5.93
N PRO A 9 4.54 -24.85 -5.68
CA PRO A 9 5.09 -24.53 -4.38
C PRO A 9 3.99 -24.61 -3.32
N GLU A 10 4.32 -25.19 -2.15
CA GLU A 10 3.41 -25.30 -1.01
C GLU A 10 2.95 -23.92 -0.51
N ARG A 11 3.82 -22.90 -0.68
CA ARG A 11 3.55 -21.49 -0.39
C ARG A 11 3.80 -20.66 -1.64
N ILE A 12 2.79 -19.91 -2.06
CA ILE A 12 2.85 -19.13 -3.28
C ILE A 12 3.40 -17.75 -2.97
N SER A 13 4.59 -17.43 -3.50
CA SER A 13 5.18 -16.10 -3.34
C SER A 13 4.49 -15.07 -4.24
N LEU A 14 4.64 -13.79 -3.88
CA LEU A 14 4.17 -12.67 -4.70
C LEU A 14 4.68 -12.75 -6.15
N ASN A 15 5.97 -13.03 -6.35
CA ASN A 15 6.55 -13.15 -7.70
C ASN A 15 5.93 -14.31 -8.50
N TYR A 16 5.76 -15.48 -7.87
CA TYR A 16 5.12 -16.63 -8.52
C TYR A 16 3.69 -16.28 -8.94
N HIS A 17 2.92 -15.66 -8.04
CA HIS A 17 1.54 -15.28 -8.31
C HIS A 17 1.45 -14.23 -9.43
N LEU A 18 2.25 -13.17 -9.38
CA LEU A 18 2.30 -12.14 -10.42
C LEU A 18 2.60 -12.75 -11.80
N PHE A 19 3.53 -13.70 -11.87
CA PHE A 19 3.94 -14.31 -13.14
C PHE A 19 2.94 -15.36 -13.66
N HIS A 20 2.58 -16.34 -12.85
CA HIS A 20 1.80 -17.49 -13.31
C HIS A 20 0.29 -17.29 -13.25
N ARG A 21 -0.20 -16.51 -12.28
CA ARG A 21 -1.63 -16.38 -12.02
C ARG A 21 -2.20 -15.06 -12.52
N ALA A 22 -1.61 -13.94 -12.10
CA ALA A 22 -1.99 -12.63 -12.61
C ALA A 22 -1.48 -12.39 -14.05
N GLN A 23 -0.42 -13.10 -14.46
CA GLN A 23 0.22 -12.91 -15.78
C GLN A 23 0.53 -11.42 -16.02
N ALA A 24 1.08 -10.76 -15.00
CA ALA A 24 1.50 -9.38 -15.10
C ALA A 24 2.63 -9.26 -16.14
N PRO A 25 2.64 -8.19 -16.97
CA PRO A 25 3.77 -7.88 -17.84
C PRO A 25 5.10 -7.90 -17.08
N HIS A 26 6.18 -8.26 -17.78
CA HIS A 26 7.50 -8.44 -17.17
C HIS A 26 7.92 -7.24 -16.31
N ASP A 27 7.81 -6.04 -16.86
CA ASP A 27 8.26 -4.81 -16.21
C ASP A 27 7.31 -4.42 -15.07
N LEU A 28 5.99 -4.47 -15.28
CA LEU A 28 5.01 -4.23 -14.20
C LEU A 28 5.22 -5.17 -13.00
N ARG A 29 5.52 -6.46 -13.27
CA ARG A 29 5.84 -7.43 -12.22
C ARG A 29 7.05 -6.99 -11.41
N HIS A 30 8.15 -6.59 -12.06
CA HIS A 30 9.35 -6.16 -11.34
C HIS A 30 9.13 -4.88 -10.55
N LEU A 31 8.41 -3.91 -11.13
CA LEU A 31 8.04 -2.69 -10.41
C LEU A 31 7.20 -2.99 -9.14
N ILE A 32 6.21 -3.89 -9.22
CA ILE A 32 5.44 -4.32 -8.04
C ILE A 32 6.35 -5.02 -7.02
N LEU A 33 7.35 -5.79 -7.46
CA LEU A 33 8.32 -6.41 -6.56
C LEU A 33 9.22 -5.36 -5.88
N ASP A 34 9.68 -4.34 -6.58
CA ASP A 34 10.48 -3.23 -6.03
C ASP A 34 9.68 -2.42 -5.00
N ILE A 35 8.42 -2.10 -5.32
CA ILE A 35 7.49 -1.47 -4.38
C ILE A 35 7.27 -2.37 -3.15
N SER A 36 7.12 -3.69 -3.35
CA SER A 36 6.99 -4.63 -2.22
C SER A 36 8.25 -4.72 -1.37
N ARG A 37 9.44 -4.48 -1.94
CA ARG A 37 10.70 -4.39 -1.19
C ARG A 37 10.73 -3.12 -0.35
N ALA A 38 10.40 -1.96 -0.94
CA ALA A 38 10.26 -0.69 -0.22
C ALA A 38 9.35 -0.83 1.00
N ALA A 39 8.18 -1.44 0.82
CA ALA A 39 7.22 -1.67 1.92
C ALA A 39 7.77 -2.54 3.06
N LYS A 40 8.71 -3.48 2.79
CA LYS A 40 9.37 -4.26 3.86
C LYS A 40 10.32 -3.38 4.67
N TYR A 41 11.04 -2.48 4.01
CA TYR A 41 11.90 -1.50 4.70
C TYR A 41 11.07 -0.55 5.55
N VAL A 42 9.93 -0.06 5.04
CA VAL A 42 8.99 0.75 5.82
C VAL A 42 8.44 -0.04 7.03
N SER A 43 7.99 -1.28 6.81
CA SER A 43 7.51 -2.16 7.89
C SER A 43 8.58 -2.37 8.99
N TYR A 44 9.84 -2.53 8.60
CA TYR A 44 10.95 -2.67 9.54
C TYR A 44 11.24 -1.36 10.29
N ALA A 45 11.25 -0.24 9.56
CA ALA A 45 11.44 1.09 10.15
C ALA A 45 10.37 1.40 11.21
N ILE A 46 9.09 1.13 10.92
CA ILE A 46 7.99 1.29 11.88
C ILE A 46 8.25 0.47 13.16
N GLN A 47 8.61 -0.81 13.02
CA GLN A 47 8.82 -1.73 14.15
C GLN A 47 10.04 -1.40 15.02
N THR A 48 11.05 -0.77 14.43
CA THR A 48 12.32 -0.47 15.11
C THR A 48 12.48 0.98 15.50
N SER A 49 11.62 1.87 15.00
CA SER A 49 11.67 3.28 15.36
C SER A 49 11.34 3.48 16.83
N GLU A 50 12.20 4.22 17.54
CA GLU A 50 11.96 4.64 18.93
C GLU A 50 10.99 5.84 18.99
N SER A 51 9.91 5.78 18.22
CA SER A 51 8.87 6.81 18.17
C SER A 51 8.11 6.82 19.51
N GLY A 52 8.65 7.55 20.50
CA GLY A 52 8.08 7.67 21.85
C GLY A 52 9.09 7.94 22.98
N LEU A 53 10.40 7.78 22.76
CA LEU A 53 11.41 8.18 23.74
C LEU A 53 11.90 9.59 23.43
N ALA A 54 11.27 10.58 24.06
CA ALA A 54 11.76 11.95 24.04
C ALA A 54 13.25 12.00 24.44
N GLY A 55 14.13 12.24 23.46
CA GLY A 55 15.55 12.56 23.68
C GLY A 55 16.58 11.50 23.32
N GLY A 56 16.23 10.42 22.61
CA GLY A 56 17.20 9.44 22.12
C GLY A 56 17.78 9.80 20.75
N THR A 57 19.08 10.11 20.68
CA THR A 57 19.85 9.99 19.43
C THR A 57 19.82 8.54 19.00
N ASN A 58 19.38 8.26 17.76
CA ASN A 58 19.51 6.94 17.16
C ASN A 58 20.96 6.44 17.26
N ILE A 59 21.13 5.14 17.40
CA ILE A 59 22.42 4.43 17.58
C ILE A 59 23.39 4.70 16.40
N SER A 60 22.89 5.26 15.29
CA SER A 60 23.64 5.64 14.09
C SER A 60 24.08 7.12 14.02
N GLY A 61 23.77 7.95 15.02
CA GLY A 61 24.23 9.35 15.07
C GLY A 61 23.58 10.30 14.06
N GLU A 62 22.52 9.87 13.38
CA GLU A 62 21.69 10.72 12.52
C GLU A 62 20.54 11.34 13.31
N ASP A 63 20.17 12.59 12.96
CA ASP A 63 18.97 13.23 13.47
C ASP A 63 17.76 12.31 13.30
N GLN A 64 16.88 12.25 14.29
CA GLN A 64 15.66 11.42 14.23
C GLN A 64 14.79 11.92 13.07
N LEU A 65 14.88 11.25 11.92
CA LEU A 65 14.02 11.51 10.78
C LEU A 65 12.59 11.09 11.13
N LYS A 66 11.60 11.91 10.78
CA LYS A 66 10.19 11.51 10.89
C LYS A 66 9.94 10.31 9.98
N LEU A 67 9.13 9.36 10.45
CA LEU A 67 8.82 8.14 9.69
C LEU A 67 8.23 8.41 8.30
N ASP A 68 7.49 9.50 8.16
CA ASP A 68 6.92 9.99 6.89
C ASP A 68 8.02 10.24 5.85
N VAL A 69 8.99 11.08 6.21
CA VAL A 69 10.16 11.41 5.36
C VAL A 69 10.99 10.17 5.07
N LEU A 70 11.19 9.30 6.07
CA LEU A 70 11.94 8.05 5.89
C LEU A 70 11.22 7.11 4.91
N SER A 71 9.90 7.02 5.01
CA SER A 71 9.09 6.17 4.14
C SER A 71 9.11 6.70 2.71
N ASP A 72 8.97 8.01 2.51
CA ASP A 72 9.12 8.66 1.20
C ASP A 72 10.49 8.38 0.58
N ASP A 73 11.57 8.54 1.36
CA ASP A 73 12.93 8.29 0.89
C ASP A 73 13.18 6.83 0.49
N ILE A 74 12.64 5.87 1.26
CA ILE A 74 12.71 4.44 0.94
C ILE A 74 12.03 4.17 -0.40
N PHE A 75 10.81 4.68 -0.59
CA PHE A 75 10.07 4.53 -1.86
C PHE A 75 10.83 5.18 -3.01
N ARG A 76 11.25 6.45 -2.86
CA ARG A 76 12.03 7.19 -3.85
C ARG A 76 13.27 6.40 -4.29
N GLN A 77 14.03 5.84 -3.35
CA GLN A 77 15.23 5.06 -3.65
C GLN A 77 14.89 3.83 -4.52
N HIS A 78 13.89 3.04 -4.13
CA HIS A 78 13.52 1.82 -4.85
C HIS A 78 12.92 2.13 -6.24
N LEU A 79 12.13 3.19 -6.36
CA LEU A 79 11.59 3.62 -7.66
C LEU A 79 12.70 4.10 -8.59
N CYS A 80 13.69 4.84 -8.06
CA CYS A 80 14.86 5.28 -8.81
C CYS A 80 15.71 4.10 -9.29
N GLU A 81 16.05 3.17 -8.39
CA GLU A 81 16.85 1.98 -8.71
C GLU A 81 16.17 1.01 -9.68
N SER A 82 14.83 1.01 -9.74
CA SER A 82 14.09 0.15 -10.66
C SER A 82 14.35 0.48 -12.14
N GLU A 83 14.65 1.75 -12.46
CA GLU A 83 14.67 2.30 -13.82
C GLU A 83 13.36 2.09 -14.62
N LEU A 84 12.29 1.64 -13.97
CA LEU A 84 10.98 1.35 -14.58
C LEU A 84 9.98 2.49 -14.42
N VAL A 85 10.35 3.54 -13.68
CA VAL A 85 9.50 4.69 -13.37
C VAL A 85 10.06 5.96 -13.98
N SER A 86 9.24 6.64 -14.77
CA SER A 86 9.58 7.90 -15.43
C SER A 86 9.38 9.09 -14.52
N CYS A 87 8.28 9.11 -13.78
CA CYS A 87 8.04 10.10 -12.74
C CYS A 87 7.16 9.53 -11.63
N TYR A 88 7.20 10.17 -10.46
CA TYR A 88 6.28 9.87 -9.38
C TYR A 88 5.68 11.12 -8.72
N SER A 89 4.55 10.95 -8.04
CA SER A 89 3.95 11.93 -7.14
C SER A 89 3.73 11.27 -5.78
N SER A 90 4.29 11.89 -4.74
CA SER A 90 4.16 11.46 -3.35
C SER A 90 3.28 12.46 -2.58
N GLU A 91 2.59 12.01 -1.53
CA GLU A 91 1.90 12.91 -0.59
C GLU A 91 2.88 13.87 0.10
N GLU A 92 4.13 13.43 0.30
CA GLU A 92 5.19 14.19 1.00
C GLU A 92 5.94 15.21 0.10
N GLN A 93 5.60 15.27 -1.19
CA GLN A 93 6.28 16.11 -2.19
C GLN A 93 5.28 17.04 -2.88
N GLU A 94 5.57 18.34 -2.95
CA GLU A 94 4.69 19.32 -3.60
C GLU A 94 4.65 19.16 -5.14
N GLU A 95 5.76 18.68 -5.72
CA GLU A 95 5.95 18.57 -7.17
C GLU A 95 6.06 17.11 -7.62
N VAL A 96 5.76 16.86 -8.89
CA VAL A 96 6.03 15.58 -9.55
C VAL A 96 7.54 15.45 -9.76
N ILE A 97 8.13 14.35 -9.30
CA ILE A 97 9.56 14.11 -9.38
C ILE A 97 9.87 13.22 -10.59
N GLU A 98 10.73 13.69 -11.48
CA GLU A 98 11.24 12.93 -12.62
C GLU A 98 12.36 11.97 -12.19
N LEU A 99 12.34 10.75 -12.72
CA LEU A 99 13.34 9.70 -12.50
C LEU A 99 14.00 9.31 -13.82
N SER A 100 13.56 8.22 -14.45
CA SER A 100 14.19 7.67 -15.66
C SER A 100 13.46 8.09 -16.93
N LYS A 101 14.10 8.91 -17.75
CA LYS A 101 13.56 9.30 -19.06
C LYS A 101 13.29 8.06 -19.93
N ASN A 102 12.05 7.93 -20.43
CA ASN A 102 11.53 6.81 -21.23
C ASN A 102 11.21 5.51 -20.46
N ALA A 103 11.18 5.54 -19.13
CA ALA A 103 10.65 4.42 -18.36
C ALA A 103 9.15 4.19 -18.67
N PRO A 104 8.67 2.93 -18.61
CA PRO A 104 7.32 2.56 -19.06
C PRO A 104 6.19 2.99 -18.12
N TYR A 105 6.48 3.35 -16.86
CA TYR A 105 5.46 3.62 -15.85
C TYR A 105 5.65 4.97 -15.16
N SER A 106 4.54 5.46 -14.59
CA SER A 106 4.53 6.54 -13.61
C SER A 106 3.79 6.10 -12.36
N VAL A 107 4.22 6.57 -11.19
CA VAL A 107 3.75 6.05 -9.89
C VAL A 107 3.19 7.18 -9.02
N VAL A 108 2.04 6.95 -8.39
CA VAL A 108 1.53 7.81 -7.32
C VAL A 108 1.55 7.03 -6.02
N PHE A 109 1.94 7.65 -4.91
CA PHE A 109 1.90 6.97 -3.64
C PHE A 109 1.68 7.89 -2.44
N ASP A 110 1.06 7.33 -1.41
CA ASP A 110 1.14 7.80 -0.04
C ASP A 110 2.12 6.84 0.67
N PRO A 111 3.31 7.32 1.09
CA PRO A 111 4.32 6.44 1.69
C PRO A 111 3.91 5.95 3.08
N LEU A 112 3.11 6.72 3.83
CA LEU A 112 2.68 6.38 5.18
C LEU A 112 1.32 7.00 5.57
N ASP A 113 0.23 6.45 5.04
CA ASP A 113 -1.13 6.82 5.44
C ASP A 113 -1.36 6.48 6.92
N GLY A 114 -1.94 7.45 7.64
CA GLY A 114 -2.22 7.31 9.06
C GLY A 114 -1.01 7.53 9.95
N SER A 115 0.05 8.18 9.48
CA SER A 115 1.27 8.48 10.26
C SER A 115 1.02 9.08 11.65
N SER A 116 -0.01 9.93 11.79
CA SER A 116 -0.46 10.48 13.09
C SER A 116 -0.87 9.42 14.12
N LEU A 117 -1.08 8.17 13.70
CA LEU A 117 -1.49 7.04 14.52
C LEU A 117 -0.32 6.12 14.92
N VAL A 118 0.91 6.40 14.46
CA VAL A 118 2.12 5.65 14.84
C VAL A 118 2.27 5.60 16.36
N GLU A 119 2.20 6.75 17.03
CA GLU A 119 2.38 6.83 18.49
C GLU A 119 1.29 6.07 19.27
N ALA A 120 0.10 5.96 18.68
CA ALA A 120 -1.02 5.21 19.25
C ALA A 120 -0.91 3.68 19.00
N ASN A 121 0.12 3.24 18.28
CA ASN A 121 0.35 1.85 17.89
C ASN A 121 -0.86 1.24 17.16
N PHE A 122 -1.47 2.03 16.28
CA PHE A 122 -2.57 1.59 15.42
C PHE A 122 -2.03 1.12 14.06
N ALA A 123 -2.87 0.42 13.30
CA ALA A 123 -2.52 0.03 11.95
C ALA A 123 -2.45 1.28 11.06
N ILE A 124 -1.38 1.35 10.27
CA ILE A 124 -1.07 2.38 9.28
C ILE A 124 -0.73 1.71 7.94
N GLY A 125 -0.52 2.44 6.85
CA GLY A 125 -0.26 1.78 5.57
C GLY A 125 0.48 2.61 4.54
N SER A 126 0.87 1.99 3.44
CA SER A 126 1.30 2.70 2.22
C SER A 126 0.31 2.41 1.11
N ILE A 127 -0.01 3.40 0.29
CA ILE A 127 -0.97 3.28 -0.81
C ILE A 127 -0.25 3.64 -2.10
N VAL A 128 -0.37 2.81 -3.14
CA VAL A 128 0.35 3.00 -4.41
C VAL A 128 -0.55 2.76 -5.61
N GLY A 129 -0.51 3.66 -6.58
CA GLY A 129 -1.12 3.52 -7.90
C GLY A 129 -0.07 3.58 -9.01
N ILE A 130 -0.23 2.76 -10.04
CA ILE A 130 0.72 2.65 -11.16
C ILE A 130 -0.02 2.92 -12.47
N TYR A 131 0.53 3.82 -13.28
CA TYR A 131 0.04 4.18 -14.61
C TYR A 131 1.07 3.82 -15.67
N GLU A 132 0.61 3.43 -16.87
CA GLU A 132 1.47 3.36 -18.06
C GLU A 132 1.79 4.75 -18.61
N GLY A 133 3.02 4.92 -19.07
CA GLY A 133 3.54 6.16 -19.67
C GLY A 133 4.35 7.00 -18.69
N ASP A 134 4.67 8.21 -19.13
CA ASP A 134 5.61 9.14 -18.47
C ASP A 134 4.91 10.30 -17.73
N THR A 135 3.58 10.30 -17.69
CA THR A 135 2.77 11.41 -17.17
C THR A 135 1.70 10.93 -16.21
N ILE A 136 1.62 11.57 -15.04
CA ILE A 136 0.59 11.35 -14.01
C ILE A 136 -0.54 12.38 -14.10
N LEU A 137 -0.19 13.64 -14.40
CA LEU A 137 -1.14 14.74 -14.40
C LEU A 137 -2.20 14.57 -15.50
N GLY A 138 -3.47 14.74 -15.12
CA GLY A 138 -4.60 14.59 -16.04
C GLY A 138 -5.03 13.15 -16.31
N ARG A 139 -4.36 12.15 -15.72
CA ARG A 139 -4.79 10.74 -15.79
C ARG A 139 -6.02 10.48 -14.93
N LYS A 140 -6.88 9.59 -15.40
CA LYS A 140 -8.07 9.14 -14.66
C LYS A 140 -7.72 7.93 -13.80
N PRO A 141 -8.31 7.76 -12.60
CA PRO A 141 -8.09 6.57 -11.78
C PRO A 141 -8.36 5.24 -12.52
N SER A 142 -9.29 5.22 -13.47
CA SER A 142 -9.58 4.05 -14.30
C SER A 142 -8.45 3.63 -15.26
N GLU A 143 -7.42 4.47 -15.43
CA GLU A 143 -6.27 4.22 -16.29
C GLU A 143 -5.08 3.59 -15.53
N GLN A 144 -5.25 3.28 -14.25
CA GLN A 144 -4.25 2.53 -13.48
C GLN A 144 -4.11 1.12 -14.03
N VAL A 145 -2.86 0.68 -14.23
CA VAL A 145 -2.54 -0.69 -14.64
C VAL A 145 -2.29 -1.62 -13.46
N ALA A 146 -1.97 -1.04 -12.31
CA ALA A 146 -1.95 -1.73 -11.03
C ALA A 146 -2.20 -0.74 -9.89
N ALA A 147 -2.71 -1.27 -8.79
CA ALA A 147 -2.80 -0.57 -7.52
C ALA A 147 -2.50 -1.57 -6.40
N LEU A 148 -1.88 -1.08 -5.33
CA LEU A 148 -1.60 -1.89 -4.16
C LEU A 148 -1.58 -1.02 -2.92
N TYR A 149 -1.89 -1.63 -1.78
CA TYR A 149 -1.65 -1.03 -0.48
C TYR A 149 -1.01 -2.06 0.44
N VAL A 150 -0.23 -1.58 1.40
CA VAL A 150 0.39 -2.40 2.42
C VAL A 150 -0.11 -1.92 3.77
N LEU A 151 -0.67 -2.83 4.56
CA LEU A 151 -1.13 -2.56 5.91
C LEU A 151 -0.05 -2.99 6.90
N TYR A 152 0.45 -2.05 7.69
CA TYR A 152 1.39 -2.26 8.78
C TYR A 152 0.62 -2.31 10.11
N GLY A 153 0.03 -3.48 10.40
CA GLY A 153 -0.67 -3.74 11.66
C GLY A 153 0.04 -4.81 12.50
N PRO A 154 -0.70 -5.56 13.34
CA PRO A 154 -0.17 -6.74 14.03
C PRO A 154 0.42 -7.79 13.08
N ARG A 155 0.01 -7.75 11.81
CA ARG A 155 0.59 -8.49 10.70
C ARG A 155 0.77 -7.51 9.55
N THR A 156 1.88 -7.62 8.82
CA THR A 156 2.08 -6.85 7.58
C THR A 156 1.45 -7.60 6.42
N THR A 157 0.50 -6.98 5.75
CA THR A 157 -0.18 -7.57 4.58
C THR A 157 -0.11 -6.64 3.37
N LEU A 158 0.16 -7.21 2.20
CA LEU A 158 0.14 -6.50 0.92
C LEU A 158 -1.10 -6.95 0.13
N ILE A 159 -1.91 -5.99 -0.30
CA ILE A 159 -3.06 -6.21 -1.14
C ILE A 159 -2.77 -5.55 -2.47
N TYR A 160 -2.99 -6.26 -3.58
CA TYR A 160 -2.78 -5.69 -4.91
C TYR A 160 -3.84 -6.13 -5.93
N SER A 161 -3.97 -5.33 -6.98
CA SER A 161 -4.72 -5.63 -8.20
C SER A 161 -3.95 -5.19 -9.44
N THR A 162 -4.08 -5.97 -10.51
CA THR A 162 -3.61 -5.66 -11.88
C THR A 162 -4.78 -5.71 -12.87
N GLY A 163 -6.01 -5.54 -12.38
CA GLY A 163 -7.25 -5.71 -13.15
C GLY A 163 -7.76 -7.17 -13.23
N LYS A 164 -7.03 -8.15 -12.69
CA LYS A 164 -7.42 -9.57 -12.65
C LYS A 164 -7.69 -10.05 -11.23
N GLY A 165 -8.67 -9.40 -10.60
CA GLY A 165 -9.02 -9.64 -9.19
C GLY A 165 -8.08 -8.93 -8.20
N VAL A 166 -8.47 -8.99 -6.93
CA VAL A 166 -7.73 -8.43 -5.79
C VAL A 166 -7.19 -9.59 -4.98
N HIS A 167 -5.92 -9.51 -4.57
CA HIS A 167 -5.21 -10.60 -3.90
C HIS A 167 -4.47 -10.09 -2.68
N GLU A 168 -4.45 -10.87 -1.61
CA GLU A 168 -3.82 -10.52 -0.34
C GLU A 168 -2.67 -11.48 -0.04
N PHE A 169 -1.56 -10.88 0.39
CA PHE A 169 -0.34 -11.55 0.80
C PHE A 169 -0.01 -11.14 2.23
N ILE A 170 0.57 -12.06 2.99
CA ILE A 170 1.11 -11.80 4.32
C ILE A 170 2.63 -11.86 4.28
N LEU A 171 3.29 -10.92 4.95
CA LEU A 171 4.73 -10.95 5.15
C LEU A 171 5.09 -12.02 6.19
N ASN A 172 5.95 -12.97 5.83
CA ASN A 172 6.46 -13.97 6.76
C ASN A 172 7.72 -13.48 7.51
N ASP A 173 8.18 -14.32 8.44
CA ASP A 173 9.34 -14.10 9.31
C ASP A 173 10.68 -14.00 8.57
N VAL A 174 10.78 -14.57 7.37
CA VAL A 174 11.98 -14.48 6.50
C VAL A 174 11.88 -13.35 5.48
N GLY A 175 10.87 -12.49 5.57
CA GLY A 175 10.73 -11.30 4.74
C GLY A 175 10.15 -11.55 3.34
N GLU A 176 9.37 -12.62 3.14
CA GLU A 176 8.66 -12.90 1.89
C GLU A 176 7.15 -12.67 2.02
N PHE A 177 6.55 -12.08 0.98
CA PHE A 177 5.10 -12.00 0.84
C PHE A 177 4.57 -13.31 0.28
N ILE A 178 3.78 -14.01 1.10
CA ILE A 178 3.15 -15.29 0.79
C ILE A 178 1.65 -15.09 0.64
N LEU A 179 1.08 -15.67 -0.41
CA LEU A 179 -0.34 -15.58 -0.71
C LEU A 179 -1.18 -16.08 0.47
N LEU A 180 -2.14 -15.25 0.89
CA LEU A 180 -3.10 -15.56 1.94
C LEU A 180 -4.50 -15.78 1.38
N ARG A 181 -4.97 -14.91 0.49
CA ARG A 181 -6.30 -14.98 -0.16
C ARG A 181 -6.23 -14.49 -1.61
N GLU A 182 -6.99 -15.13 -2.49
CA GLU A 182 -7.18 -14.70 -3.88
C GLU A 182 -8.62 -14.23 -4.11
N PHE A 183 -8.80 -13.37 -5.11
CA PHE A 183 -10.11 -12.89 -5.56
C PHE A 183 -10.96 -12.33 -4.42
N LEU A 184 -10.38 -11.43 -3.63
CA LEU A 184 -11.10 -10.71 -2.59
C LEU A 184 -12.29 -9.97 -3.21
N GLY A 185 -13.42 -10.06 -2.53
CA GLY A 185 -14.65 -9.36 -2.86
C GLY A 185 -15.26 -8.72 -1.62
N ILE A 186 -16.14 -7.75 -1.84
CA ILE A 186 -16.96 -7.17 -0.80
C ILE A 186 -18.24 -8.00 -0.70
N ALA A 187 -18.69 -8.30 0.52
CA ALA A 187 -19.95 -9.02 0.73
C ALA A 187 -21.15 -8.15 0.36
N ASP A 188 -22.24 -8.77 -0.10
CA ASP A 188 -23.48 -8.06 -0.45
C ASP A 188 -24.09 -7.32 0.75
N ASP A 189 -23.94 -7.88 1.95
CA ASP A 189 -24.44 -7.31 3.19
C ASP A 189 -23.29 -6.84 4.10
N ALA A 190 -23.41 -5.62 4.63
CA ALA A 190 -22.48 -5.06 5.60
C ALA A 190 -22.99 -5.25 7.03
N LYS A 191 -22.08 -5.56 7.96
CA LYS A 191 -22.35 -5.56 9.41
C LYS A 191 -21.75 -4.35 10.14
N ASN A 192 -20.89 -3.61 9.46
CA ASN A 192 -20.15 -2.50 10.04
C ASN A 192 -20.23 -1.27 9.12
N TYR A 193 -20.01 -0.09 9.70
CA TYR A 193 -19.82 1.16 8.96
C TYR A 193 -18.65 1.96 9.53
N SER A 194 -18.01 2.79 8.69
CA SER A 194 -16.79 3.55 9.03
C SER A 194 -16.82 4.97 8.44
N PRO A 195 -17.41 5.95 9.13
CA PRO A 195 -17.53 7.32 8.64
C PRO A 195 -16.25 8.13 8.92
N GLY A 196 -15.58 8.62 7.87
CA GLY A 196 -14.35 9.43 7.99
C GLY A 196 -14.52 10.85 8.53
N ASN A 197 -15.70 11.48 8.34
CA ASN A 197 -15.91 12.87 8.76
C ASN A 197 -17.29 13.09 9.42
N LEU A 198 -17.40 12.75 10.70
CA LEU A 198 -18.63 13.00 11.48
C LEU A 198 -19.02 14.48 11.56
N ARG A 199 -18.08 15.42 11.41
CA ARG A 199 -18.38 16.86 11.48
C ARG A 199 -19.24 17.31 10.29
N ALA A 200 -19.17 16.61 9.16
CA ALA A 200 -20.00 16.87 7.98
C ALA A 200 -21.51 16.74 8.25
N LEU A 201 -21.92 16.06 9.34
CA LEU A 201 -23.33 15.96 9.76
C LEU A 201 -24.01 17.30 10.00
N LYS A 202 -23.24 18.36 10.32
CA LYS A 202 -23.78 19.70 10.60
C LYS A 202 -24.42 20.32 9.36
N ASP A 203 -23.72 20.21 8.23
CA ASP A 203 -24.05 20.99 7.02
C ASP A 203 -24.47 20.09 5.84
N ASN A 204 -24.21 18.77 5.90
CA ASN A 204 -24.58 17.82 4.86
C ASN A 204 -25.75 16.94 5.29
N LYS A 205 -26.97 17.34 4.87
CA LYS A 205 -28.22 16.60 5.15
C LYS A 205 -28.21 15.18 4.57
N GLY A 206 -27.61 14.97 3.40
CA GLY A 206 -27.51 13.64 2.77
C GLY A 206 -26.64 12.69 3.59
N TYR A 207 -25.46 13.18 4.01
CA TYR A 207 -24.56 12.42 4.89
C TYR A 207 -25.23 12.08 6.22
N LYS A 208 -25.99 13.03 6.80
CA LYS A 208 -26.78 12.79 8.01
C LYS A 208 -27.85 11.72 7.81
N SER A 209 -28.51 11.70 6.66
CA SER A 209 -29.53 10.68 6.35
C SER A 209 -28.92 9.28 6.29
N VAL A 210 -27.81 9.11 5.59
CA VAL A 210 -27.12 7.81 5.46
C VAL A 210 -26.60 7.32 6.82
N MET A 211 -26.04 8.22 7.63
CA MET A 211 -25.59 7.88 8.98
C MET A 211 -26.73 7.44 9.89
N GLN A 212 -27.91 8.06 9.77
CA GLN A 212 -29.09 7.64 10.52
C GLN A 212 -29.58 6.26 10.05
N GLU A 213 -29.57 6.01 8.74
CA GLU A 213 -29.95 4.70 8.16
C GLU A 213 -29.05 3.56 8.69
N TRP A 214 -27.74 3.78 8.79
CA TRP A 214 -26.82 2.78 9.35
C TRP A 214 -27.05 2.53 10.85
N LEU A 215 -27.40 3.57 11.61
CA LEU A 215 -27.77 3.44 13.03
C LEU A 215 -29.09 2.68 13.20
N ASP A 216 -30.10 3.02 12.40
CA ASP A 216 -31.42 2.38 12.43
C ASP A 216 -31.35 0.91 11.99
N SER A 217 -30.38 0.59 11.11
CA SER A 217 -30.07 -0.78 10.68
C SER A 217 -29.18 -1.56 11.66
N GLU A 218 -28.90 -0.98 12.85
CA GLU A 218 -28.06 -1.57 13.90
C GLU A 218 -26.67 -2.02 13.42
N LEU A 219 -26.12 -1.34 12.40
CA LEU A 219 -24.76 -1.61 11.95
C LEU A 219 -23.77 -1.22 13.05
N THR A 220 -22.65 -1.92 13.10
CA THR A 220 -21.64 -1.69 14.12
C THR A 220 -20.59 -0.66 13.64
N LEU A 221 -20.38 0.40 14.41
CA LEU A 221 -19.33 1.38 14.11
C LEU A 221 -17.93 0.76 14.25
N ARG A 222 -17.10 0.95 13.22
CA ARG A 222 -15.66 0.68 13.25
C ARG A 222 -14.93 1.87 12.65
N TYR A 223 -13.92 2.40 13.33
CA TYR A 223 -13.13 3.51 12.81
C TYR A 223 -11.69 3.38 13.32
N SER A 224 -10.75 3.09 12.41
CA SER A 224 -9.31 2.97 12.67
C SER A 224 -8.59 4.31 12.63
N GLY A 225 -9.06 5.23 11.78
CA GLY A 225 -8.43 6.54 11.54
C GLY A 225 -7.38 6.56 10.43
N CYS A 226 -6.89 5.39 10.00
CA CYS A 226 -6.09 5.16 8.80
C CYS A 226 -7.00 4.61 7.69
N MET A 227 -6.80 5.05 6.46
CA MET A 227 -7.60 4.75 5.27
C MET A 227 -7.30 3.38 4.66
#